data_AF-A0AA37VWN9-F1
#
_entry.id   AF-A0AA37VWN9-F1
#
_cell.length_a   1.000
_cell.length_b   1.000
_cell.length_c   1.000
_cell.angle_alpha   90.00
_cell.angle_beta   90.00
_cell.angle_gamma   90.00
#
_symmetry.space_group_name_H-M   'P 1'
#
loop_
_entity.id
_entity.type
_entity.pdbx_description
1 polymer ?
#
loop_
_entity_poly.entity_id
_entity_poly.type
_entity_poly.pdbx_seq_one_letter_code
_entity_poly.pdbx_strand_id
1 'polypeptide(L)' 'MPKLNELFFEKDEAYMYVSDIAAANDLDDYICGFHRISISIEDETLDGQKVLKVCFGDLIDPEKLKSALDDYFE' A
#
# COMPACT_ATOMS: atom_id res chain seq x y z
N MET A 1 6.12 13.25 7.39
CA MET A 1 5.96 12.05 8.22
C MET A 1 4.92 11.19 7.54
N PRO A 2 5.21 9.92 7.27
CA PRO A 2 4.23 9.01 6.69
C PRO A 2 3.04 8.82 7.63
N LYS A 3 1.86 8.54 7.09
CA LYS A 3 0.66 8.19 7.85
C LYS A 3 0.15 6.82 7.41
N LEU A 4 -0.64 6.21 8.28
CA LEU A 4 -1.38 5.00 7.93
C LEU A 4 -2.39 5.31 6.82
N ASN A 5 -2.56 4.35 5.91
CA ASN A 5 -3.50 4.39 4.79
C ASN A 5 -3.30 5.58 3.82
N GLU A 6 -2.10 6.16 3.79
CA GLU A 6 -1.72 7.21 2.85
C GLU A 6 -0.71 6.65 1.85
N LEU A 7 -0.88 6.96 0.57
CA LEU A 7 0.01 6.53 -0.51
C LEU A 7 1.21 7.48 -0.62
N PHE A 8 2.41 6.90 -0.58
CA PHE A 8 3.68 7.61 -0.73
C PHE A 8 4.41 7.14 -1.99
N PHE A 9 5.16 8.06 -2.59
CA PHE A 9 6.02 7.79 -3.73
C PHE A 9 7.44 8.20 -3.37
N GLU A 10 8.38 7.25 -3.35
CA GLU A 10 9.80 7.51 -3.13
C GLU A 10 10.63 6.93 -4.28
N LYS A 11 11.28 7.82 -5.03
CA LYS A 11 12.04 7.49 -6.25
C LYS A 11 11.16 6.76 -7.28
N ASP A 12 11.20 5.43 -7.26
CA ASP A 12 10.54 4.52 -8.18
C ASP A 12 9.58 3.55 -7.47
N GLU A 13 9.43 3.67 -6.15
CA GLU A 13 8.55 2.81 -5.35
C GLU A 13 7.32 3.60 -4.89
N ALA A 14 6.15 3.00 -5.11
CA ALA A 14 4.92 3.43 -4.44
C ALA A 14 4.72 2.53 -3.21
N TYR A 15 4.41 3.11 -2.05
CA TYR A 15 4.18 2.35 -0.83
C TYR A 15 3.19 3.02 0.10
N MET A 16 2.63 2.25 1.03
CA MET A 16 1.77 2.74 2.10
C MET A 16 2.02 1.98 3.40
N TYR A 17 1.56 2.52 4.52
CA TYR A 17 1.61 1.84 5.81
C TYR A 17 0.21 1.41 6.25
N VAL A 18 0.09 0.19 6.77
CA VAL A 18 -1.16 -0.35 7.34
C VAL A 18 -0.93 -0.85 8.77
N SER A 19 -2.00 -0.91 9.57
CA SER A 19 -1.91 -1.17 11.00
C SER A 19 -1.57 -2.62 11.36
N ASP A 20 -1.97 -3.56 10.52
CA ASP A 20 -1.90 -4.98 10.80
C ASP A 20 -2.00 -5.83 9.53
N ILE A 21 -1.75 -7.13 9.68
CA ILE A 21 -1.72 -8.09 8.59
C ILE A 21 -3.10 -8.35 7.97
N ALA A 22 -4.20 -8.13 8.71
CA ALA A 22 -5.53 -8.30 8.15
C ALA A 22 -5.83 -7.19 7.14
N ALA A 23 -5.49 -5.94 7.48
CA ALA A 23 -5.56 -4.82 6.55
C ALA A 23 -4.66 -5.02 5.33
N ALA A 24 -3.44 -5.56 5.52
CA ALA A 24 -2.54 -5.84 4.40
C ALA A 24 -3.08 -6.93 3.45
N ASN A 25 -3.67 -7.99 4.00
CA ASN A 25 -4.25 -9.07 3.20
C ASN A 25 -5.51 -8.63 2.45
N ASP A 26 -6.38 -7.85 3.08
CA ASP A 26 -7.58 -7.32 2.42
C ASP A 26 -7.21 -6.39 1.25
N LEU A 27 -6.18 -5.56 1.45
CA LEU A 27 -5.59 -4.75 0.40
C LEU A 27 -4.97 -5.60 -0.71
N ASP A 28 -4.23 -6.66 -0.38
CA ASP A 28 -3.66 -7.61 -1.34
C ASP A 28 -4.75 -8.21 -2.23
N ASP A 29 -5.81 -8.75 -1.63
CA ASP A 29 -6.92 -9.37 -2.33
C ASP A 29 -7.60 -8.39 -3.31
N TYR A 30 -7.82 -7.14 -2.89
CA TYR A 30 -8.40 -6.11 -3.73
C TYR A 30 -7.47 -5.69 -4.89
N ILE A 31 -6.24 -5.34 -4.57
CA ILE A 31 -5.28 -4.73 -5.51
C ILE A 31 -4.72 -5.79 -6.49
N CYS A 32 -4.40 -6.99 -6.03
CA CYS A 32 -4.01 -8.11 -6.90
C CYS A 32 -5.20 -8.63 -7.71
N GLY A 33 -6.37 -8.78 -7.09
CA GLY A 33 -7.55 -9.39 -7.71
C GLY A 33 -8.16 -8.55 -8.82
N PHE A 34 -8.36 -7.24 -8.58
CA PHE A 34 -9.03 -6.36 -9.53
C PHE A 34 -8.07 -5.60 -10.44
N HIS A 35 -6.95 -5.14 -9.89
CA HIS A 35 -6.03 -4.26 -10.61
C HIS A 35 -4.77 -4.97 -11.13
N ARG A 36 -4.57 -6.25 -10.78
CA ARG A 36 -3.39 -7.08 -11.17
C ARG A 36 -2.07 -6.43 -10.78
N ILE A 37 -2.08 -5.69 -9.69
CA ILE A 37 -0.93 -5.01 -9.12
C ILE A 37 -0.33 -5.94 -8.09
N SER A 38 0.94 -6.31 -8.25
CA SER A 38 1.66 -7.08 -7.23
C SER A 38 2.10 -6.18 -6.08
N ILE A 39 1.98 -6.67 -4.85
CA ILE A 39 2.51 -6.00 -3.67
C ILE A 39 3.53 -6.87 -2.92
N SER A 40 4.37 -6.23 -2.11
CA SER A 40 5.22 -6.87 -1.11
C SER A 40 4.96 -6.24 0.25
N ILE A 41 4.95 -7.05 1.30
CA ILE A 41 4.65 -6.63 2.67
C ILE A 41 5.90 -6.81 3.53
N GLU A 42 6.26 -5.77 4.28
CA GLU A 42 7.40 -5.76 5.18
C GLU A 42 6.98 -5.25 6.57
N ASP A 43 7.54 -5.83 7.63
CA ASP A 43 7.36 -5.32 9.00
C ASP A 43 8.14 -4.02 9.18
N GLU A 44 7.50 -2.98 9.71
CA GLU A 44 8.13 -1.68 9.93
C GLU A 44 7.71 -1.04 11.27
N THR A 45 8.41 0.01 11.67
CA THR A 45 8.09 0.80 12.87
C THR A 45 7.92 2.27 12.48
N LEU A 46 6.69 2.77 12.61
CA LEU A 46 6.33 4.16 12.35
C LEU A 46 6.01 4.82 13.69
N ASP A 47 6.77 5.87 14.05
CA ASP A 47 6.61 6.62 15.31
C ASP A 47 6.55 5.73 16.59
N GLY A 48 7.31 4.62 16.59
CA GLY A 48 7.37 3.67 17.72
C GLY A 48 6.25 2.64 17.75
N GLN A 49 5.32 2.68 16.79
CA GLN A 49 4.28 1.67 16.59
C GLN A 49 4.72 0.66 15.52
N LYS A 50 4.49 -0.63 15.78
CA LYS A 50 4.65 -1.68 14.76
C LYS A 50 3.54 -1.53 13.72
N VAL A 51 3.94 -1.44 12.47
CA VAL A 51 3.07 -1.31 11.30
C VAL A 51 3.60 -2.23 10.20
N LEU A 52 2.84 -2.38 9.12
CA LEU A 52 3.30 -3.06 7.92
C LEU A 52 3.47 -2.03 6.80
N LYS A 53 4.63 -2.06 6.13
CA LYS A 53 4.85 -1.34 4.87
C LYS A 53 4.40 -2.23 3.73
N VAL A 54 3.51 -1.71 2.90
CA VAL A 54 3.04 -2.34 1.68
C VAL A 54 3.68 -1.59 0.51
N CYS A 55 4.57 -2.26 -0.23
CA CYS A 55 5.17 -1.71 -1.45
C CYS A 55 4.41 -2.25 -2.66
N PHE A 56 4.10 -1.36 -3.59
CA PHE A 56 3.46 -1.67 -4.86
C PHE A 56 4.54 -1.76 -5.95
N GLY A 57 4.49 -2.80 -6.78
CA GLY A 57 5.56 -3.12 -7.74
C GLY A 57 5.87 -2.06 -8.81
N ASP A 58 7.08 -2.17 -9.39
CA ASP A 58 7.77 -1.14 -10.21
C ASP A 58 7.09 -0.69 -11.53
N LEU A 59 6.00 -1.32 -11.97
CA LEU A 59 5.38 -1.06 -13.29
C LEU A 59 4.00 -0.39 -13.20
N ILE A 60 3.66 0.16 -12.04
CA ILE A 60 2.32 0.68 -11.81
C ILE A 60 2.27 2.16 -12.15
N ASP A 61 1.30 2.50 -12.98
CA ASP A 61 0.92 3.89 -13.24
C ASP A 61 0.42 4.53 -11.91
N PRO A 62 1.12 5.55 -11.39
CA PRO A 62 0.76 6.21 -10.13
C PRO A 62 -0.68 6.71 -10.06
N GLU A 63 -1.24 7.19 -11.19
CA GLU A 63 -2.61 7.70 -11.22
C GLU A 63 -3.62 6.57 -11.11
N LYS A 64 -3.34 5.41 -11.74
CA LYS A 64 -4.19 4.22 -11.62
C LYS A 64 -4.15 3.63 -10.23
N LEU A 65 -2.96 3.56 -9.61
CA LEU A 65 -2.83 3.09 -8.24
C LEU A 65 -3.59 3.99 -7.28
N LYS A 66 -3.43 5.31 -7.42
CA LYS A 66 -4.16 6.26 -6.59
C LYS A 66 -5.66 6.12 -6.76
N SER A 67 -6.17 6.04 -8.00
CA SER A 67 -7.59 5.82 -8.26
C SER A 67 -8.12 4.53 -7.64
N ALA A 68 -7.37 3.42 -7.73
CA ALA A 68 -7.78 2.16 -7.13
C ALA A 68 -7.84 2.23 -5.59
N LEU A 69 -6.90 2.94 -4.97
CA LEU A 69 -6.88 3.13 -3.51
C LEU A 69 -7.97 4.10 -3.05
N ASP A 70 -8.24 5.17 -3.81
CA ASP A 70 -9.33 6.09 -3.52
C ASP A 70 -10.69 5.33 -3.54
N ASP A 71 -10.91 4.45 -4.54
CA ASP A 71 -12.11 3.60 -4.62
C ASP A 71 -12.21 2.58 -3.46
N TYR A 72 -11.07 2.10 -2.93
CA TYR A 72 -11.04 1.13 -1.82
C TYR A 72 -11.35 1.77 -0.46
N PHE A 73 -10.99 3.04 -0.27
CA PHE A 73 -11.15 3.75 1.01
C PHE A 73 -12.43 4.62 1.12
N GLU A 74 -13.25 4.74 0.06
CA GLU A 74 -14.59 5.35 0.10
C GLU A 74 -15.61 4.56 0.95
#